data_AF-A0A973HK92-F1
#
_entry.id   AF-A0A973HK92-F1
#
_cell.length_a   1.000
_cell.length_b   1.000
_cell.length_c   1.000
_cell.angle_alpha   90.00
_cell.angle_beta   90.00
_cell.angle_gamma   90.00
#
_symmetry.space_group_name_H-M   'P 1'
#
loop_
_entity.id
_entity.type
_entity.pdbx_description
1 polymer ?
#
loop_
_entity_poly.entity_id
_entity_poly.type
_entity_poly.pdbx_seq_one_letter_code
_entity_poly.pdbx_strand_id
1 'polypeptide(L)'
;MSYVYFIQSGYGKKPPIKIGVAENIDKRLLELQTGNPEELKVVASIKCANRMEAFNIESYLHRQLSKRKIRGEWFASCMRRIDKVMSKWYTNKKVDFKKYRDNDIDNELDMACLNEAINRI
;
A
#
# COMPACT_ATOMS: atom_id res chain seq x y z
N MET A 1 -13.48 3.19 6.42
CA MET A 1 -12.39 3.30 5.41
C MET A 1 -11.15 2.61 5.98
N SER A 2 -10.34 1.94 5.15
CA SER A 2 -9.09 1.30 5.58
C SER A 2 -7.94 1.69 4.66
N TYR A 3 -6.71 1.59 5.14
CA TYR A 3 -5.52 2.00 4.40
C TYR A 3 -4.45 0.90 4.42
N VAL A 4 -3.76 0.72 3.29
CA VAL A 4 -2.43 0.09 3.28
C VAL A 4 -1.40 1.20 3.46
N TYR A 5 -0.53 1.09 4.45
CA TYR A 5 0.51 2.08 4.73
C TYR A 5 1.91 1.53 4.47
N PHE A 6 2.84 2.46 4.25
CA PHE A 6 4.26 2.22 4.11
C PHE A 6 5.00 3.06 5.14
N ILE A 7 5.62 2.42 6.12
CA ILE A 7 6.40 3.10 7.16
C ILE A 7 7.88 2.78 6.97
N GLN A 8 8.70 3.80 6.86
CA GLN A 8 10.15 3.70 6.81
C GLN A 8 10.74 3.70 8.22
N SER A 9 11.77 2.89 8.47
CA SER A 9 12.60 2.92 9.67
C SER A 9 13.96 3.52 9.35
N GLY A 10 14.32 4.61 10.03
CA GLY A 10 15.64 5.24 9.90
C GLY A 10 15.88 5.91 8.54
N TYR A 11 17.16 6.09 8.20
CA TYR A 11 17.63 6.84 7.04
C TYR A 11 18.63 6.03 6.21
N GLY A 12 18.82 6.39 4.94
CA GLY A 12 19.85 5.81 4.08
C GLY A 12 19.38 5.58 2.64
N LYS A 13 20.19 4.88 1.84
CA LYS A 13 19.88 4.62 0.42
C LYS A 13 18.72 3.64 0.22
N LYS A 14 18.50 2.72 1.17
CA LYS A 14 17.45 1.67 1.11
C LYS A 14 16.97 1.34 2.54
N PRO A 15 16.38 2.32 3.24
CA PRO A 15 15.91 2.11 4.61
C PRO A 15 14.81 1.03 4.63
N PRO A 16 14.72 0.20 5.68
CA PRO A 16 13.65 -0.78 5.81
C PRO A 16 12.25 -0.16 5.72
N ILE A 17 11.35 -0.81 5.00
CA ILE A 17 9.95 -0.40 4.89
C ILE A 17 9.05 -1.47 5.49
N LYS A 18 8.17 -1.08 6.41
CA LYS A 18 7.03 -1.86 6.88
C LYS A 18 5.82 -1.61 5.99
N ILE A 19 5.13 -2.67 5.62
CA ILE A 19 3.87 -2.61 4.88
C ILE A 19 2.78 -3.23 5.74
N GLY A 20 1.73 -2.48 6.06
CA GLY A 20 0.65 -2.96 6.91
C GLY A 20 -0.69 -2.29 6.61
N VAL A 21 -1.73 -2.73 7.32
CA VAL A 21 -3.09 -2.19 7.22
C VAL A 21 -3.46 -1.42 8.49
N ALA A 22 -4.10 -0.25 8.35
CA ALA A 22 -4.64 0.51 9.46
C ALA A 22 -5.89 1.30 9.06
N GLU A 23 -6.76 1.60 10.03
CA GLU A 23 -7.85 2.57 9.88
C GLU A 23 -7.38 3.99 10.24
N ASN A 24 -6.43 4.10 11.17
CA ASN A 24 -5.77 5.33 11.57
C ASN A 24 -4.25 5.11 11.53
N ILE A 25 -3.60 5.66 10.51
CA ILE A 25 -2.16 5.48 10.26
C ILE A 25 -1.33 6.21 11.32
N ASP A 26 -1.73 7.39 11.75
CA ASP A 26 -0.98 8.19 12.74
C ASP A 26 -0.94 7.50 14.10
N LYS A 27 -2.09 6.99 14.55
CA LYS A 27 -2.15 6.18 15.78
C LYS A 27 -1.25 4.96 15.66
N ARG A 28 -1.28 4.29 14.50
CA ARG A 28 -0.45 3.10 14.26
C ARG A 28 1.05 3.42 14.23
N LEU A 29 1.43 4.58 13.66
CA LEU A 29 2.80 5.07 13.65
C LEU A 29 3.31 5.27 15.08
N LEU A 30 2.54 5.96 15.93
CA LEU A 30 2.88 6.20 17.33
C LEU A 30 3.06 4.88 18.10
N GLU A 31 2.11 3.95 17.97
CA GLU A 31 2.21 2.62 18.58
C GLU A 31 3.50 1.89 18.16
N LEU A 32 3.83 1.91 16.87
CA LEU A 32 5.04 1.26 16.36
C LEU A 32 6.33 1.96 16.82
N GLN A 33 6.31 3.29 16.93
CA GLN A 33 7.47 4.08 17.35
C GLN A 33 7.88 3.74 18.79
N THR A 34 6.93 3.43 19.68
CA THR A 34 7.25 3.05 21.07
C THR A 34 8.17 1.85 21.19
N GLY A 35 8.08 0.91 20.23
CA GLY A 35 8.88 -0.31 20.19
C GLY A 35 10.03 -0.28 19.19
N ASN A 36 10.26 0.84 18.49
CA ASN A 36 11.33 0.97 17.51
C ASN A 36 12.29 2.11 17.90
N PRO A 37 13.59 1.85 18.12
CA PRO A 37 14.56 2.89 18.46
C PRO A 37 14.86 3.85 17.29
N GLU A 38 14.63 3.45 16.05
CA GLU A 38 14.79 4.32 14.89
C GLU A 38 13.54 5.17 14.66
N GLU A 39 13.74 6.38 14.12
CA GLU A 39 12.62 7.24 13.70
C GLU A 39 11.81 6.58 12.59
N LEU A 40 10.50 6.53 12.80
CA LEU A 40 9.53 6.00 11.85
C LEU A 40 8.85 7.12 11.07
N LYS A 41 8.74 6.93 9.75
CA LYS A 41 8.05 7.88 8.87
C LYS A 41 7.05 7.19 7.98
N VAL A 42 5.83 7.70 7.93
CA VAL A 42 4.88 7.33 6.88
C VAL A 42 5.37 7.94 5.58
N VAL A 43 5.68 7.10 4.60
CA VAL A 43 6.22 7.54 3.30
C VAL A 43 5.20 7.39 2.17
N ALA A 44 4.17 6.57 2.36
CA ALA A 44 3.04 6.44 1.44
C ALA A 44 1.85 5.76 2.13
N SER A 45 0.66 5.92 1.54
CA SER A 45 -0.55 5.20 1.92
C SER A 45 -1.49 5.01 0.72
N ILE A 46 -2.27 3.93 0.73
CA ILE A 46 -3.30 3.63 -0.26
C ILE A 46 -4.63 3.56 0.46
N LYS A 47 -5.56 4.45 0.11
CA LYS A 47 -6.93 4.41 0.60
C LYS A 47 -7.67 3.25 -0.06
N CYS A 48 -8.35 2.44 0.74
CA CYS A 48 -9.11 1.27 0.31
C CYS A 48 -10.58 1.45 0.70
N ALA A 49 -11.49 0.96 -0.14
CA ALA A 49 -12.93 1.06 0.10
C ALA A 49 -13.32 0.35 1.41
N ASN A 50 -12.72 -0.82 1.65
CA ASN A 50 -12.96 -1.62 2.83
C ASN A 50 -11.70 -2.38 3.29
N ARG A 51 -11.82 -3.03 4.45
CA ARG A 51 -10.73 -3.77 5.10
C ARG A 51 -10.28 -4.99 4.27
N MET A 52 -11.21 -5.65 3.57
CA MET A 52 -10.90 -6.81 2.73
C MET A 52 -10.02 -6.41 1.55
N GLU A 53 -10.32 -5.29 0.88
CA GLU A 53 -9.47 -4.75 -0.17
C GLU A 53 -8.07 -4.42 0.34
N ALA A 54 -7.97 -3.77 1.50
CA ALA A 54 -6.67 -3.41 2.09
C ALA A 54 -5.80 -4.66 2.33
N PHE A 55 -6.35 -5.73 2.90
CA PHE A 55 -5.63 -6.98 3.11
C PHE A 55 -5.24 -7.69 1.81
N ASN A 56 -6.08 -7.61 0.77
CA ASN A 56 -5.74 -8.18 -0.54
C ASN A 56 -4.54 -7.46 -1.17
N ILE A 57 -4.51 -6.12 -1.07
CA ILE A 57 -3.39 -5.30 -1.56
C ILE A 57 -2.12 -5.57 -0.74
N GLU A 58 -2.22 -5.59 0.59
CA GLU A 58 -1.09 -5.91 1.48
C GLU A 58 -0.50 -7.30 1.15
N SER A 59 -1.36 -8.32 1.04
CA SER A 59 -0.95 -9.69 0.72
C SER A 59 -0.27 -9.80 -0.65
N TYR A 60 -0.76 -9.04 -1.64
CA TYR A 60 -0.10 -8.94 -2.93
C TYR A 60 1.30 -8.32 -2.80
N LEU A 61 1.41 -7.19 -2.11
CA LEU A 61 2.69 -6.48 -1.91
C LEU A 61 3.71 -7.35 -1.20
N HIS A 62 3.30 -8.03 -0.13
CA HIS A 62 4.15 -8.97 0.62
C HIS A 62 4.63 -10.12 -0.28
N ARG A 63 3.77 -10.67 -1.13
CA ARG A 63 4.16 -11.72 -2.10
C ARG A 63 5.17 -11.20 -3.12
N GLN A 64 4.92 -10.03 -3.71
CA GLN A 64 5.82 -9.42 -4.70
C GLN A 64 7.18 -9.02 -4.11
N LEU A 65 7.23 -8.70 -2.81
CA LEU A 65 8.43 -8.28 -2.10
C LEU A 65 9.05 -9.38 -1.22
N SER A 66 8.54 -10.62 -1.30
CA SER A 66 8.99 -11.77 -0.51
C SER A 66 10.51 -11.97 -0.51
N LYS A 67 11.17 -11.83 -1.68
CA LYS A 67 12.64 -11.91 -1.83
C LYS A 67 13.42 -10.83 -1.07
N ARG A 68 12.74 -9.84 -0.48
CA ARG A 68 13.30 -8.71 0.26
C ARG A 68 12.82 -8.68 1.71
N LYS A 69 12.08 -9.68 2.14
CA LYS A 69 11.57 -9.76 3.51
C LYS A 69 12.75 -9.84 4.49
N ILE A 70 12.77 -8.93 5.46
CA ILE A 70 13.75 -8.92 6.54
C ILE A 70 13.19 -9.78 7.67
N ARG A 71 12.07 -9.34 8.28
CA ARG A 71 11.38 -10.03 9.36
C ARG A 71 9.95 -9.52 9.47
N GLY A 72 8.99 -10.42 9.70
CA GLY A 72 7.58 -10.06 9.81
C GLY A 72 7.12 -9.27 8.58
N GLU A 73 6.67 -8.04 8.79
CA GLU A 73 6.14 -7.13 7.75
C GLU A 73 7.20 -6.13 7.24
N TRP A 74 8.48 -6.30 7.58
CA TRP A 74 9.57 -5.41 7.20
C TRP A 74 10.34 -5.92 5.97
N PHE A 75 10.68 -5.00 5.06
CA PHE A 75 11.31 -5.30 3.77
C PHE A 75 12.50 -4.41 3.47
N ALA A 76 13.56 -4.99 2.90
CA ALA A 76 14.73 -4.29 2.36
C ALA A 76 14.43 -3.73 0.95
N SER A 77 13.60 -2.69 0.89
CA SER A 77 13.10 -2.08 -0.34
C SER A 77 13.20 -0.55 -0.32
N CYS A 78 12.99 0.08 -1.47
CA CYS A 78 12.85 1.53 -1.59
C CYS A 78 11.53 1.88 -2.29
N MET A 79 11.07 3.12 -2.13
CA MET A 79 9.82 3.62 -2.72
C MET A 79 9.71 3.33 -4.22
N ARG A 80 10.75 3.63 -5.01
CA ARG A 80 10.77 3.33 -6.46
C ARG A 80 10.35 1.90 -6.84
N ARG A 81 10.69 0.91 -6.00
CA ARG A 81 10.31 -0.48 -6.26
C ARG A 81 8.88 -0.76 -5.85
N ILE A 82 8.42 -0.15 -4.76
CA ILE A 82 7.03 -0.19 -4.32
C ILE A 82 6.14 0.44 -5.38
N ASP A 83 6.52 1.61 -5.92
CA ASP A 83 5.83 2.27 -7.04
C ASP A 83 5.69 1.33 -8.23
N LYS A 84 6.79 0.66 -8.63
CA LYS A 84 6.75 -0.30 -9.74
C LYS A 84 5.82 -1.49 -9.48
N VAL A 85 5.73 -1.96 -8.24
CA VAL A 85 4.80 -3.06 -7.87
C VAL A 85 3.36 -2.55 -7.88
N MET A 86 3.13 -1.31 -7.41
CA MET A 86 1.81 -0.68 -7.41
C MET A 86 1.31 -0.40 -8.83
N SER A 87 2.15 0.11 -9.74
CA SER A 87 1.77 0.31 -11.14
C SER A 87 1.34 -1.01 -11.80
N LYS A 88 2.00 -2.13 -11.47
CA LYS A 88 1.60 -3.46 -11.95
C LYS A 88 0.26 -3.91 -11.37
N TRP A 89 0.01 -3.66 -10.08
CA TRP A 89 -1.26 -3.97 -9.45
C TRP A 89 -2.43 -3.27 -10.14
N TYR A 90 -2.34 -1.95 -10.32
CA TYR A 90 -3.38 -1.17 -10.98
C TYR A 90 -3.58 -1.57 -12.45
N THR A 91 -2.49 -1.81 -13.17
CA THR A 91 -2.56 -2.31 -14.56
C THR A 91 -3.26 -3.66 -14.63
N ASN A 92 -2.93 -4.59 -13.72
CA ASN A 92 -3.54 -5.92 -13.71
C ASN A 92 -5.01 -5.89 -13.27
N LYS A 93 -5.42 -4.98 -12.37
CA LYS A 93 -6.85 -4.75 -12.08
C LYS A 93 -7.61 -4.20 -13.29
N LYS A 94 -6.97 -3.42 -14.17
CA LYS A 94 -7.59 -2.99 -15.43
C LYS A 94 -7.84 -4.14 -16.43
N VAL A 95 -7.24 -5.32 -16.24
CA VAL A 95 -7.45 -6.48 -17.12
C VAL A 95 -8.61 -7.37 -16.64
N ASP A 96 -9.15 -7.13 -15.43
CA ASP A 96 -10.21 -7.96 -14.83
C ASP A 96 -11.57 -7.23 -14.72
N PHE A 97 -11.80 -6.18 -15.53
CA PHE A 97 -13.06 -5.43 -15.56
C PHE A 97 -14.28 -6.23 -16.05
N LYS A 98 -14.07 -7.43 -16.60
CA LYS A 98 -15.19 -8.27 -17.06
C LYS A 98 -15.92 -8.98 -15.91
N LYS A 99 -15.33 -9.05 -14.71
CA LYS A 99 -15.88 -9.81 -13.58
C LYS A 99 -16.66 -8.97 -12.56
N TYR A 100 -16.45 -7.65 -12.54
CA TYR A 100 -17.10 -6.71 -11.61
C TYR A 100 -18.23 -5.89 -12.25
N ARG A 101 -18.53 -6.12 -13.53
CA ARG A 101 -19.64 -5.46 -14.24
C ARG A 101 -21.03 -5.92 -13.74
N ASP A 102 -21.09 -7.04 -13.02
CA ASP A 102 -22.35 -7.72 -12.69
C ASP A 102 -22.86 -7.48 -11.26
N ASN A 103 -22.22 -6.62 -10.44
CA ASN A 103 -22.79 -6.26 -9.14
C ASN A 103 -22.67 -4.76 -8.86
N ASP A 104 -23.84 -4.13 -8.81
CA ASP A 104 -24.11 -2.72 -8.56
C ASP A 104 -23.37 -2.14 -7.35
N ILE A 105 -22.79 -0.94 -7.54
CA ILE A 105 -22.86 0.28 -6.69
C ILE A 105 -21.85 1.33 -7.26
N ASP A 106 -22.40 2.43 -7.77
CA ASP A 106 -21.85 3.79 -8.02
C ASP A 106 -20.42 3.95 -8.57
N ASN A 107 -20.28 3.74 -9.88
CA ASN A 107 -19.06 3.83 -10.68
C ASN A 107 -18.45 5.23 -10.91
N GLU A 108 -19.05 6.32 -10.43
CA GLU A 108 -18.64 7.67 -10.85
C GLU A 108 -17.50 8.25 -9.99
N LEU A 109 -17.48 7.95 -8.69
CA LEU A 109 -16.45 8.43 -7.75
C LEU A 109 -15.11 7.69 -7.91
N ASP A 110 -15.15 6.40 -8.20
CA ASP A 110 -13.94 5.57 -8.38
C ASP A 110 -13.21 5.90 -9.68
N MET A 111 -13.95 6.25 -10.73
CA MET A 111 -13.36 6.66 -12.01
C MET A 111 -12.69 8.04 -11.93
N ALA A 112 -13.21 8.96 -11.12
CA ALA A 112 -12.58 10.26 -10.87
C ALA A 112 -11.21 10.12 -10.17
N CYS A 113 -11.15 9.32 -9.10
CA CYS A 113 -9.90 8.99 -8.39
C CYS A 113 -8.88 8.30 -9.31
N LEU A 114 -9.33 7.40 -10.17
CA LEU A 114 -8.46 6.67 -11.10
C LEU A 114 -7.89 7.58 -12.19
N ASN A 115 -8.71 8.48 -12.75
CA ASN A 115 -8.27 9.45 -13.75
C ASN A 115 -7.27 10.45 -13.16
N GLU A 116 -7.46 10.88 -11.91
CA GLU A 116 -6.52 11.77 -11.24
C GLU A 116 -5.17 11.08 -10.95
N ALA A 117 -5.17 9.78 -10.64
CA ALA A 117 -3.95 9.00 -10.41
C ALA A 117 -3.18 8.70 -11.72
N ILE A 118 -3.88 8.51 -12.84
CA ILE A 118 -3.25 8.24 -14.15
C ILE A 118 -2.65 9.51 -14.76
N ASN A 119 -3.32 10.65 -14.64
CA ASN A 119 -2.88 11.92 -15.23
C ASN A 119 -1.73 12.59 -14.47
N ARG A 120 -1.23 11.98 -13.39
CA ARG A 120 -0.08 12.45 -12.60
C ARG A 120 1.21 11.64 -12.84
N ILE A 121 1.22 10.73 -13.82
CA ILE A 121 2.42 10.01 -14.31
C ILE A 121 2.86 10.65 -15.62
#